data_AF-A0A927F8R8-F1
#
_entry.id   AF-A0A927F8R8-F1
#
_cell.length_a   1.000
_cell.length_b   1.000
_cell.length_c   1.000
_cell.angle_alpha   90.00
_cell.angle_beta   90.00
_cell.angle_gamma   90.00
#
_symmetry.space_group_name_H-M   'P 1'
#
loop_
_entity.id
_entity.type
_entity.pdbx_description
1 polymer ?
#
loop_
_entity_poly.entity_id
_entity_poly.type
_entity_poly.pdbx_seq_one_letter_code
_entity_poly.pdbx_strand_id
1 'polypeptide(L)'
;MEPNQSKSPMCPSCSKALLSRTATRCSWCGSVIPDELRFTDEEIERAEEELKKSSEAIDRKENERKIRDGKRSMIETAFELTIGTIINLIKKS
;
A
#
# COMPACT_ATOMS: atom_id res chain seq x y z
N MET A 1 24.99 0.93 6.77
CA MET A 1 24.49 -0.43 7.04
C MET A 1 23.46 -0.74 5.99
N GLU A 2 23.84 -1.46 4.94
CA GLU A 2 22.92 -1.90 3.90
C GLU A 2 22.10 -3.08 4.44
N PRO A 3 20.76 -3.10 4.31
CA PRO A 3 19.97 -4.24 4.72
C PRO A 3 20.30 -5.43 3.81
N ASN A 4 20.91 -6.44 4.43
CA ASN A 4 21.44 -7.63 3.79
C ASN A 4 20.33 -8.38 3.04
N GLN A 5 20.60 -8.72 1.79
CA GLN A 5 19.65 -9.37 0.88
C GLN A 5 19.08 -10.64 1.51
N SER A 6 17.76 -10.66 1.58
CA SER A 6 16.87 -11.68 2.11
C SER A 6 17.07 -13.05 1.46
N LYS A 7 18.01 -13.84 1.98
CA LYS A 7 18.03 -15.27 1.73
C LYS A 7 16.96 -15.91 2.62
N SER A 8 15.83 -16.30 2.03
CA SER A 8 14.78 -17.01 2.77
C SER A 8 15.38 -18.26 3.43
N PRO A 9 15.11 -18.51 4.73
CA PRO A 9 15.62 -19.68 5.42
C PRO A 9 15.14 -20.96 4.75
N MET A 10 15.97 -22.00 4.79
CA MET A 10 15.66 -23.32 4.22
C MET A 10 15.07 -24.23 5.29
N CYS A 11 14.11 -25.07 4.92
CA CYS A 11 13.59 -26.10 5.82
C CYS A 11 14.69 -27.13 6.12
N PRO A 12 14.97 -27.43 7.40
CA PRO A 12 16.01 -28.40 7.77
C PRO A 12 15.68 -29.84 7.36
N SER A 13 14.40 -30.17 7.11
CA SER A 13 14.00 -31.53 6.73
C SER A 13 14.02 -31.81 5.23
N CYS A 14 13.70 -30.81 4.40
CA CYS A 14 13.53 -31.02 2.95
C CYS A 14 14.36 -30.05 2.09
N SER A 15 15.10 -29.15 2.71
CA SER A 15 15.96 -28.15 2.05
C SER A 15 15.23 -27.25 1.04
N LYS A 16 13.89 -27.15 1.13
CA LYS A 16 13.11 -26.19 0.36
C LYS A 16 13.05 -24.84 1.09
N ALA A 17 12.98 -23.75 0.34
CA ALA A 17 12.84 -22.42 0.90
C ALA A 17 11.52 -22.29 1.68
N LEU A 18 11.59 -21.69 2.86
CA LEU A 18 10.42 -21.33 3.65
C LEU A 18 9.72 -20.13 3.00
N LEU A 19 8.47 -20.34 2.57
CA LEU A 19 7.65 -19.31 1.92
C LEU A 19 7.10 -18.29 2.93
N SER A 20 6.91 -18.72 4.18
CA SER A 20 6.53 -17.86 5.28
C SER A 20 7.30 -18.25 6.53
N ARG A 21 7.86 -17.25 7.20
CA ARG A 21 8.49 -17.40 8.53
C ARG A 21 7.47 -17.27 9.67
N THR A 22 6.22 -16.93 9.39
CA THR A 22 5.14 -16.98 10.40
C THR A 22 4.50 -18.37 10.49
N ALA A 23 4.74 -19.23 9.50
CA ALA A 23 4.20 -20.59 9.51
C ALA A 23 4.92 -21.47 10.54
N THR A 24 4.15 -22.31 11.26
CA THR A 24 4.70 -23.31 12.19
C THR A 24 5.18 -24.58 11.47
N ARG A 25 4.74 -24.81 10.23
CA ARG A 25 5.06 -26.01 9.44
C ARG A 25 5.49 -25.68 8.03
N CYS A 26 6.40 -26.48 7.49
CA CYS A 26 6.86 -26.35 6.11
C CYS A 26 5.73 -26.70 5.14
N SER A 27 5.41 -25.79 4.22
CA SER A 27 4.39 -26.00 3.19
C SER A 27 4.72 -27.13 2.19
N TRP A 28 5.99 -27.56 2.12
CA TRP A 28 6.44 -28.60 1.20
C TRP A 28 6.40 -30.00 1.80
N CYS A 29 6.94 -30.18 3.01
CA CYS A 29 7.07 -31.51 3.64
C CYS A 29 6.25 -31.68 4.92
N GLY A 30 5.64 -30.61 5.45
CA GLY A 30 4.83 -30.66 6.68
C GLY A 30 5.61 -30.70 7.99
N SER A 31 6.94 -30.76 7.96
CA SER A 31 7.79 -30.70 9.15
C SER A 31 7.59 -29.42 9.94
N VAL A 32 7.72 -29.50 11.26
CA VAL A 32 7.69 -28.33 12.16
C VAL A 32 8.91 -27.44 11.87
N ILE A 33 8.68 -26.13 11.80
CA ILE A 33 9.72 -25.13 11.58
C ILE A 33 10.24 -24.68 12.95
N PRO A 34 11.57 -24.76 13.20
CA PRO A 34 12.18 -24.25 14.43
C PRO A 34 11.95 -22.76 14.64
N ASP A 35 11.79 -22.34 15.90
CA ASP A 35 11.47 -20.96 16.30
C ASP A 35 12.52 -19.95 15.83
N GLU A 36 13.78 -20.35 15.82
CA GLU A 36 14.92 -19.57 15.30
C GLU A 36 14.76 -19.16 13.83
N LEU A 37 14.02 -19.96 13.04
CA LEU A 37 13.73 -19.67 11.64
C LEU A 37 12.41 -18.92 11.45
N ARG A 38 11.57 -18.88 12.50
CA ARG A 38 10.31 -18.14 12.50
C ARG A 38 10.56 -16.67 12.79
N PHE A 39 9.56 -15.84 12.53
CA PHE A 39 9.56 -14.50 13.11
C PHE A 39 9.10 -14.59 14.56
N THR A 40 9.68 -13.78 15.43
CA THR A 40 9.15 -13.60 16.78
C THR A 40 7.84 -12.83 16.73
N ASP A 41 7.03 -12.95 17.78
CA ASP A 41 5.77 -12.20 17.87
C ASP A 41 6.02 -10.68 17.80
N GLU A 42 7.13 -10.20 18.39
CA GLU A 42 7.56 -8.81 18.32
C GLU A 42 7.94 -8.35 16.90
N GLU A 43 8.57 -9.22 16.11
CA GLU A 43 8.90 -8.93 14.71
C GLU A 43 7.64 -8.86 13.84
N ILE A 44 6.67 -9.73 14.11
CA ILE A 44 5.36 -9.74 13.43
C ILE A 44 4.60 -8.46 13.77
N GLU A 45 4.46 -8.13 15.06
CA GLU A 45 3.75 -6.95 15.52
C GLU A 45 4.35 -5.66 14.92
N ARG A 46 5.68 -5.54 14.92
CA ARG A 46 6.36 -4.39 14.31
C ARG A 46 6.09 -4.28 12.81
N ALA A 47 6.13 -5.40 12.10
CA ALA A 47 5.85 -5.42 10.67
C ALA A 47 4.40 -5.02 10.36
N GLU A 48 3.45 -5.50 11.16
CA GLU A 48 2.03 -5.13 11.05
C GLU A 48 1.79 -3.65 11.34
N GLU A 49 2.45 -3.10 12.37
CA GLU A 49 2.35 -1.68 12.71
C GLU A 49 2.88 -0.78 11.58
N GLU A 50 4.03 -1.13 11.01
CA GLU A 50 4.62 -0.39 9.89
C GLU A 50 3.78 -0.49 8.62
N LEU A 51 3.21 -1.67 8.34
CA LEU A 51 2.30 -1.85 7.22
C LEU A 51 1.04 -0.98 7.39
N LYS A 52 0.48 -0.92 8.60
CA LYS A 52 -0.68 -0.09 8.92
C LYS A 52 -0.39 1.39 8.72
N LYS A 53 0.72 1.91 9.27
CA LYS A 53 1.13 3.31 9.09
C LYS A 53 1.33 3.67 7.62
N SER A 54 1.92 2.76 6.84
CA SER A 54 2.14 2.95 5.42
C SER A 54 0.81 3.02 4.65
N SER A 55 -0.12 2.11 4.93
CA SER A 55 -1.46 2.11 4.31
C SER A 55 -2.21 3.40 4.60
N GLU A 56 -2.25 3.83 5.86
CA GLU A 56 -2.91 5.08 6.27
C GLU A 56 -2.30 6.30 5.58
N ALA A 57 -0.97 6.31 5.39
CA ALA A 57 -0.28 7.39 4.68
C ALA A 57 -0.61 7.41 3.17
N ILE A 58 -0.81 6.24 2.55
CA ILE A 58 -1.24 6.12 1.15
C ILE A 58 -2.68 6.62 1.00
N ASP A 59 -3.59 6.14 1.84
CA ASP A 59 -5.01 6.51 1.81
C ASP A 59 -5.21 8.01 2.01
N ARG A 60 -4.46 8.61 2.96
CA ARG A 60 -4.49 10.06 3.20
C ARG A 60 -4.06 10.83 1.95
N LYS A 61 -2.95 10.44 1.32
CA LYS A 61 -2.45 11.08 0.10
C LYS A 61 -3.43 10.93 -1.05
N GLU A 62 -4.08 9.79 -1.18
CA GLU A 62 -5.09 9.57 -2.23
C GLU A 62 -6.31 10.47 -2.01
N ASN A 63 -6.80 10.58 -0.78
CA ASN A 63 -7.93 11.43 -0.45
C ASN A 63 -7.62 12.92 -0.69
N GLU A 64 -6.44 13.38 -0.30
CA GLU A 64 -5.97 14.75 -0.57
C GLU A 64 -5.92 15.06 -2.08
N ARG A 65 -5.51 14.09 -2.91
CA ARG A 65 -5.53 14.24 -4.38
C ARG A 65 -6.95 14.34 -4.92
N LYS A 66 -7.86 13.44 -4.50
CA LYS A 66 -9.28 13.47 -4.92
C LYS A 66 -9.94 14.80 -4.61
N ILE A 67 -9.68 15.36 -3.42
CA ILE A 67 -10.22 16.67 -3.02
C ILE A 67 -9.66 17.79 -3.91
N ARG A 68 -8.35 17.78 -4.18
CA ARG A 68 -7.70 18.79 -5.03
C ARG A 68 -8.23 18.74 -6.47
N ASP A 69 -8.29 17.55 -7.04
CA ASP A 69 -8.73 17.34 -8.42
C ASP A 69 -10.22 17.66 -8.57
N GLY A 70 -11.04 17.30 -7.58
CA GLY A 70 -12.45 17.68 -7.52
C GLY A 70 -12.65 19.20 -7.48
N LYS A 71 -11.87 19.92 -6.66
CA LYS A 71 -11.90 21.39 -6.63
C LYS A 71 -11.49 22.01 -7.97
N ARG A 72 -10.44 21.49 -8.60
CA ARG A 72 -9.99 21.96 -9.92
C ARG A 72 -11.06 21.76 -10.99
N SER A 73 -11.67 20.59 -11.03
CA SER A 73 -12.74 20.26 -11.99
C SER A 73 -13.98 21.16 -11.81
N MET A 74 -14.37 21.45 -10.57
CA MET A 74 -15.48 22.39 -10.30
C MET A 74 -15.17 23.81 -10.79
N ILE A 75 -13.94 24.29 -10.60
CA ILE A 75 -13.52 25.61 -11.06
C ILE A 75 -13.51 25.69 -12.59
N GLU A 76 -12.94 24.70 -13.28
CA GLU A 76 -12.94 24.62 -14.76
C GLU A 76 -14.38 24.62 -15.29
N THR A 77 -15.26 23.82 -14.70
CA THR A 77 -16.68 23.75 -15.11
C THR A 77 -17.40 25.09 -14.90
N ALA A 78 -17.20 25.74 -13.76
CA ALA A 78 -17.81 27.04 -13.47
C ALA A 78 -17.33 28.15 -14.42
N PHE A 79 -16.05 28.12 -14.79
CA PHE A 79 -15.47 29.07 -15.74
C PHE A 79 -16.09 28.93 -17.14
N GLU A 80 -16.19 27.70 -17.65
CA GLU A 80 -16.83 27.41 -18.95
C GLU A 80 -18.30 27.87 -19.00
N LEU A 81 -19.07 27.60 -17.93
CA LEU A 81 -20.46 28.05 -17.83
C LEU A 81 -20.58 29.58 -17.81
N THR A 82 -19.66 30.26 -17.13
CA THR A 82 -19.65 31.72 -17.02
C THR A 82 -19.36 32.36 -18.38
N ILE A 83 -18.35 31.88 -19.09
CA ILE A 83 -18.01 32.36 -20.44
C ILE A 83 -19.18 32.15 -21.41
N GLY A 84 -19.77 30.95 -21.40
CA GLY A 84 -20.92 30.64 -22.26
C GLY A 84 -22.10 31.59 -22.04
N THR A 85 -22.35 31.95 -20.79
CA THR A 85 -23.41 32.92 -20.42
C THR A 85 -23.11 34.32 -20.95
N ILE A 86 -21.86 34.80 -20.79
CA ILE A 86 -21.45 36.13 -21.28
C ILE A 86 -21.54 36.21 -22.80
N ILE A 87 -21.05 35.19 -23.53
CA ILE A 87 -21.12 35.15 -24.99
C ILE A 87 -22.57 35.21 -25.48
N ASN A 88 -23.48 34.50 -24.80
CA ASN A 88 -24.91 34.50 -25.14
C ASN A 88 -25.53 35.90 -24.95
N LEU A 89 -25.18 36.61 -23.87
CA LEU A 89 -25.65 37.98 -23.62
C LEU A 89 -25.15 38.97 -24.68
N ILE A 90 -23.89 38.84 -25.13
CA ILE A 90 -23.32 39.70 -26.19
C ILE A 90 -24.03 39.45 -27.53
N LYS A 91 -24.33 38.19 -27.88
CA LYS A 91 -25.02 37.85 -29.13
C LYS A 91 -26.49 38.28 -29.18
N LYS A 92 -27.09 38.58 -28.02
CA LYS A 92 -28.51 38.93 -27.88
C LYS A 92 -28.76 40.44 -27.78
N SER A 93 -27.70 41.24 -27.66
CA SER A 93 -27.70 42.70 -27.83
C SER A 93 -27.41 43.07 -29.28
#